data_AF-A0A7Y5GJN0-F1
#
_entry.id   AF-A0A7Y5GJN0-F1
#
_cell.length_a   1.000
_cell.length_b   1.000
_cell.length_c   1.000
_cell.angle_alpha   90.00
_cell.angle_beta   90.00
_cell.angle_gamma   90.00
#
_symmetry.space_group_name_H-M   'P 1'
#
loop_
_entity.id
_entity.type
_entity.pdbx_description
1 polymer ?
#
loop_
_entity_poly.entity_id
_entity_poly.type
_entity_poly.pdbx_seq_one_letter_code
_entity_poly.pdbx_strand_id
1 'polypeptide(L)'
;MVDDGVDVFVRWLLRHGVTDDRARPYFTVATLVCDHETLSRLRDQAPAGLLDEVLAEEFFSLADPRETVEMLTFRIGPDISPEMFKKVFERTLAASSDIEVLSGLIWVAGMYLDRHPGAFPLPRNLADELLASEDLDHRLAGLKALRHSTASSPEIVAQITTALKRDDWQEKWAGLSQLGQVLEATGLQLMGATDHKTLEELRSVLTEIADTVPDANARRAAAHCRALLSSGDTE
;
A
#
# COMPACT_ATOMS: atom_id res chain seq x y z
N MET A 1 21.13 3.61 13.57
CA MET A 1 20.96 2.94 12.28
C MET A 1 21.98 3.56 11.36
N VAL A 2 22.87 2.75 10.80
CA VAL A 2 23.71 3.21 9.70
C VAL A 2 22.75 3.46 8.53
N ASP A 3 22.95 4.56 7.82
CA ASP A 3 21.98 5.08 6.85
C ASP A 3 22.05 4.22 5.58
N ASP A 4 21.22 3.18 5.49
CA ASP A 4 21.27 2.12 4.46
C ASP A 4 21.25 2.69 3.03
N GLY A 5 20.64 3.86 2.82
CA GLY A 5 20.69 4.59 1.55
C GLY A 5 22.11 5.05 1.14
N VAL A 6 22.97 5.39 2.11
CA VAL A 6 24.36 5.86 1.87
C VAL A 6 25.22 4.72 1.32
N ASP A 7 25.03 3.49 1.81
CA ASP A 7 25.81 2.34 1.35
C ASP A 7 25.41 1.90 -0.07
N VAL A 8 24.12 1.98 -0.43
CA VAL A 8 23.67 1.80 -1.82
C VAL A 8 24.26 2.88 -2.73
N PHE A 9 24.34 4.13 -2.26
CA PHE A 9 24.96 5.21 -3.01
C PHE A 9 26.46 5.04 -3.20
N VAL A 10 27.19 4.62 -2.17
CA VAL A 10 28.61 4.32 -2.28
C VAL A 10 28.84 3.20 -3.29
N ARG A 11 28.03 2.14 -3.27
CA ARG A 11 28.06 1.06 -4.29
C ARG A 11 27.81 1.59 -5.71
N TRP A 12 26.83 2.49 -5.86
CA TRP A 12 26.53 3.13 -7.14
C TRP A 12 27.71 3.99 -7.62
N LEU A 13 28.27 4.87 -6.78
CA LEU A 13 29.43 5.70 -7.11
C LEU A 13 30.65 4.87 -7.54
N LEU A 14 30.94 3.79 -6.82
CA LEU A 14 32.04 2.88 -7.13
C LEU A 14 31.86 2.20 -8.50
N ARG A 15 30.62 1.84 -8.87
CA ARG A 15 30.30 1.24 -10.18
C ARG A 15 30.56 2.20 -11.34
N HIS A 16 30.34 3.50 -11.14
CA HIS A 16 30.46 4.52 -12.19
C HIS A 16 31.83 5.22 -12.25
N GLY A 17 32.72 4.96 -11.29
CA GLY A 17 34.10 5.48 -11.32
C GLY A 17 34.18 7.02 -11.36
N VAL A 18 33.26 7.71 -10.68
CA VAL A 18 33.02 9.13 -10.93
C VAL A 18 33.96 10.02 -10.10
N THR A 19 34.70 10.90 -10.78
CA THR A 19 35.53 11.97 -10.21
C THR A 19 35.28 13.34 -10.88
N ASP A 20 34.10 13.60 -11.49
CA ASP A 20 33.86 14.84 -12.26
C ASP A 20 32.41 15.40 -12.20
N ASP A 21 32.29 16.70 -12.49
CA ASP A 21 31.37 17.77 -12.07
C ASP A 21 29.98 17.85 -12.76
N ARG A 22 29.46 16.78 -13.36
CA ARG A 22 28.08 16.84 -13.90
C ARG A 22 27.07 16.60 -12.79
N ALA A 23 26.70 17.66 -12.07
CA ALA A 23 25.93 17.67 -10.83
C ALA A 23 24.49 17.08 -10.84
N ARG A 24 23.91 16.74 -12.01
CA ARG A 24 22.50 16.31 -12.09
C ARG A 24 22.21 14.90 -11.51
N PRO A 25 23.01 13.86 -11.77
CA PRO A 25 22.84 12.54 -11.16
C PRO A 25 23.06 12.57 -9.64
N TYR A 26 23.92 13.48 -9.16
CA TYR A 26 24.17 13.66 -7.74
C TYR A 26 22.99 14.29 -7.00
N PHE A 27 22.16 15.11 -7.65
CA PHE A 27 20.91 15.59 -7.04
C PHE A 27 19.89 14.46 -6.91
N THR A 28 19.67 13.65 -7.94
CA THR A 28 18.75 12.49 -7.86
C THR A 28 19.20 11.52 -6.78
N VAL A 29 20.49 11.20 -6.71
CA VAL A 29 20.99 10.25 -5.71
C VAL A 29 21.16 10.88 -4.33
N ALA A 30 21.54 12.15 -4.20
CA ALA A 30 21.46 12.84 -2.90
C ALA A 30 20.00 12.89 -2.41
N THR A 31 19.02 13.11 -3.28
CA THR A 31 17.59 13.02 -2.93
C THR A 31 17.22 11.59 -2.48
N LEU A 32 17.76 10.56 -3.11
CA LEU A 32 17.57 9.15 -2.69
C LEU A 32 18.24 8.82 -1.34
N VAL A 33 19.28 9.55 -0.95
CA VAL A 33 20.14 9.23 0.20
C VAL A 33 19.89 10.15 1.40
N CYS A 34 19.40 11.36 1.18
CA CYS A 34 19.10 12.34 2.23
C CYS A 34 18.01 11.86 3.20
N ASP A 35 18.10 12.31 4.45
CA ASP A 35 17.07 12.09 5.45
C ASP A 35 15.71 12.71 5.04
N HIS A 36 14.64 12.18 5.62
CA HIS A 36 13.26 12.58 5.31
C HIS A 36 13.01 14.10 5.49
N GLU A 37 13.72 14.74 6.44
CA GLU A 37 13.59 16.16 6.71
C GLU A 37 14.21 17.01 5.59
N THR A 38 15.39 16.63 5.12
CA THR A 38 16.08 17.26 3.99
C THR A 38 15.30 17.07 2.69
N LEU A 39 14.77 15.86 2.48
CA LEU A 39 13.87 15.54 1.36
C LEU A 39 12.63 16.44 1.33
N SER A 40 11.96 16.60 2.48
CA SER A 40 10.77 17.45 2.57
C SER A 40 11.05 18.91 2.20
N ARG A 41 12.19 19.46 2.64
CA ARG A 41 12.59 20.83 2.30
C ARG A 41 12.94 21.01 0.82
N LEU A 42 13.59 20.02 0.21
CA LEU A 42 13.90 20.03 -1.21
C LEU A 42 12.64 19.91 -2.07
N ARG A 43 11.66 19.10 -1.64
CA ARG A 43 10.38 18.90 -2.34
C ARG A 43 9.56 20.18 -2.47
N ASP A 44 9.54 21.02 -1.44
CA ASP A 44 8.79 22.29 -1.47
C ASP A 44 9.43 23.36 -2.37
N GLN A 45 10.67 23.15 -2.83
CA GLN A 45 11.44 24.09 -3.65
C GLN A 45 11.75 23.55 -5.06
N ALA A 46 11.38 22.30 -5.33
CA ALA A 46 11.69 21.58 -6.54
C ALA A 46 10.59 21.76 -7.62
N PRO A 47 10.93 22.12 -8.87
CA PRO A 47 9.99 21.99 -9.98
C PRO A 47 9.65 20.50 -10.21
N ALA A 48 8.40 20.23 -10.58
CA ALA A 48 7.92 18.89 -10.89
C ALA A 48 8.81 18.21 -11.96
N GLY A 49 9.09 16.90 -11.79
CA GLY A 49 9.93 16.11 -12.72
C GLY A 49 11.42 16.06 -12.37
N LEU A 50 11.76 16.13 -11.09
CA LEU A 50 13.16 16.13 -10.61
C LEU A 50 13.79 14.72 -10.56
N LEU A 51 12.96 13.68 -10.42
CA LEU A 51 13.41 12.29 -10.40
C LEU A 51 13.72 11.83 -11.83
N ASP A 52 15.00 11.67 -12.14
CA ASP A 52 15.44 10.97 -13.34
C ASP A 52 15.19 9.47 -13.13
N GLU A 53 14.11 8.98 -13.74
CA GLU A 53 13.69 7.59 -13.62
C GLU A 53 14.74 6.61 -14.12
N VAL A 54 15.54 6.96 -15.14
CA VAL A 54 16.61 6.07 -15.61
C VAL A 54 17.65 5.87 -14.51
N LEU A 55 18.00 6.93 -13.79
CA LEU A 55 18.93 6.87 -12.66
C LEU A 55 18.32 6.18 -11.44
N ALA A 56 17.05 6.42 -11.14
CA ALA A 56 16.35 5.72 -10.06
C ALA A 56 16.30 4.21 -10.31
N GLU A 57 16.06 3.79 -11.56
CA GLU A 57 16.07 2.38 -11.94
C GLU A 57 17.42 1.73 -11.67
N GLU A 58 18.49 2.40 -12.09
CA GLU A 58 19.86 1.94 -11.91
C GLU A 58 20.23 1.86 -10.43
N PHE A 59 19.83 2.86 -9.63
CA PHE A 59 20.03 2.85 -8.20
C PHE A 59 19.32 1.66 -7.54
N PHE A 60 18.04 1.46 -7.82
CA PHE A 60 17.31 0.30 -7.29
C PHE A 60 17.81 -1.05 -7.85
N SER A 61 18.56 -1.07 -8.95
CA SER A 61 19.19 -2.31 -9.43
C SER A 61 20.31 -2.81 -8.52
N LEU A 62 20.81 -1.94 -7.63
CA LEU A 62 21.85 -2.23 -6.66
C LEU A 62 21.31 -2.41 -5.24
N ALA A 63 20.11 -1.89 -4.97
CA ALA A 63 19.43 -2.05 -3.69
C ALA A 63 18.97 -3.50 -3.51
N ASP A 64 19.15 -4.03 -2.30
CA ASP A 64 18.51 -5.29 -1.93
C ASP A 64 16.99 -5.08 -1.72
N PRO A 65 16.21 -6.17 -1.59
CA PRO A 65 14.77 -6.05 -1.44
C PRO A 65 14.31 -5.23 -0.23
N ARG A 66 15.03 -5.29 0.89
CA ARG A 66 14.69 -4.54 2.12
C ARG A 66 14.97 -3.05 1.94
N GLU A 67 16.14 -2.71 1.41
CA GLU A 67 16.52 -1.34 1.05
C GLU A 67 15.50 -0.73 0.07
N THR A 68 15.06 -1.52 -0.91
CA THR A 68 14.06 -1.09 -1.89
C THR A 68 12.73 -0.74 -1.23
N VAL A 69 12.23 -1.58 -0.32
CA VAL A 69 10.99 -1.31 0.42
C VAL A 69 11.11 -0.04 1.26
N GLU A 70 12.21 0.16 1.97
CA GLU A 70 12.44 1.37 2.76
C GLU A 70 12.41 2.64 1.88
N MET A 71 13.11 2.61 0.76
CA MET A 71 13.18 3.75 -0.19
C MET A 71 11.82 4.06 -0.82
N LEU A 72 11.05 3.04 -1.20
CA LEU A 72 9.69 3.23 -1.70
C LEU A 72 8.77 3.79 -0.61
N THR A 73 8.93 3.35 0.64
CA THR A 73 8.08 3.80 1.76
C THR A 73 8.30 5.27 2.09
N PHE A 74 9.57 5.66 2.27
CA PHE A 74 9.89 6.92 2.95
C PHE A 74 10.51 7.99 2.06
N ARG A 75 10.98 7.62 0.85
CA ARG A 75 11.81 8.53 0.06
C ARG A 75 11.18 8.88 -1.29
N ILE A 76 10.87 7.87 -2.11
CA ILE A 76 10.57 8.14 -3.53
C ILE A 76 9.31 7.48 -4.10
N GLY A 77 8.66 6.59 -3.35
CA GLY A 77 7.44 5.94 -3.83
C GLY A 77 6.40 6.92 -4.40
N PRO A 78 6.09 8.05 -3.73
CA PRO A 78 5.11 9.02 -4.24
C PRO A 78 5.51 9.78 -5.51
N ASP A 79 6.80 9.81 -5.86
CA ASP A 79 7.36 10.71 -6.87
C ASP A 79 7.77 10.01 -8.17
N ILE A 80 7.65 8.68 -8.24
CA ILE A 80 7.93 7.87 -9.43
C ILE A 80 6.64 7.52 -10.19
N SER A 81 6.75 7.38 -11.51
CA SER A 81 5.64 6.98 -12.38
C SER A 81 5.07 5.60 -12.04
N PRO A 82 3.81 5.32 -12.40
CA PRO A 82 3.21 4.00 -12.21
C PRO A 82 4.00 2.88 -12.90
N GLU A 83 4.55 3.16 -14.08
CA GLU A 83 5.36 2.22 -14.85
C GLU A 83 6.67 1.90 -14.13
N MET A 84 7.36 2.92 -13.60
CA MET A 84 8.57 2.71 -12.80
C MET A 84 8.25 1.94 -11.52
N PHE A 85 7.23 2.37 -10.77
CA PHE A 85 6.85 1.72 -9.52
C PHE A 85 6.58 0.23 -9.74
N LYS A 86 5.80 -0.10 -10.78
CA LYS A 86 5.51 -1.48 -11.16
C LYS A 86 6.78 -2.27 -11.43
N LYS A 87 7.73 -1.71 -12.18
CA LYS A 87 8.99 -2.38 -12.51
C LYS A 87 9.84 -2.67 -11.27
N VAL A 88 9.95 -1.70 -10.35
CA VAL A 88 10.66 -1.87 -9.08
C VAL A 88 9.95 -2.92 -8.22
N PHE A 89 8.62 -2.87 -8.14
CA PHE A 89 7.79 -3.84 -7.43
C PHE A 89 8.02 -5.27 -7.93
N GLU A 90 7.87 -5.50 -9.24
CA GLU A 90 8.01 -6.84 -9.85
C GLU A 90 9.42 -7.41 -9.65
N ARG A 91 10.46 -6.59 -9.78
CA ARG A 91 11.84 -7.02 -9.51
C ARG A 91 12.04 -7.39 -8.04
N THR A 92 11.53 -6.57 -7.12
CA THR A 92 11.67 -6.81 -5.68
C THR A 92 10.93 -8.07 -5.26
N LEU A 93 9.71 -8.27 -5.78
CA LEU A 93 8.90 -9.47 -5.59
C LEU A 93 9.62 -10.72 -6.10
N ALA A 94 10.29 -10.65 -7.26
CA ALA A 94 11.05 -11.77 -7.81
C ALA A 94 12.37 -12.05 -7.05
N ALA A 95 12.94 -11.04 -6.39
CA ALA A 95 14.24 -11.12 -5.72
C ALA A 95 14.16 -11.54 -4.24
N SER A 96 12.96 -11.53 -3.64
CA SER A 96 12.78 -11.87 -2.22
C SER A 96 11.77 -13.00 -2.03
N SER A 97 12.09 -13.90 -1.10
CA SER A 97 11.13 -14.84 -0.50
C SER A 97 10.93 -14.57 1.00
N ASP A 98 11.48 -13.48 1.52
CA ASP A 98 11.32 -13.05 2.91
C ASP A 98 9.95 -12.40 3.08
N ILE A 99 9.07 -13.05 3.85
CA ILE A 99 7.69 -12.62 4.02
C ILE A 99 7.57 -11.23 4.65
N GLU A 100 8.52 -10.84 5.51
CA GLU A 100 8.55 -9.52 6.14
C GLU A 100 8.77 -8.43 5.09
N VAL A 101 9.72 -8.68 4.18
CA VAL A 101 10.00 -7.78 3.05
C VAL A 101 8.81 -7.74 2.09
N LEU A 102 8.21 -8.89 1.79
CA LEU A 102 7.07 -8.97 0.87
C LEU A 102 5.82 -8.30 1.44
N SER A 103 5.58 -8.43 2.74
CA SER A 103 4.51 -7.71 3.46
C SER A 103 4.72 -6.20 3.37
N GLY A 104 5.93 -5.71 3.67
CA GLY A 104 6.28 -4.30 3.54
C GLY A 104 6.11 -3.78 2.11
N LEU A 105 6.58 -4.55 1.12
CA LEU A 105 6.41 -4.22 -0.30
C LEU A 105 4.93 -4.09 -0.69
N ILE A 106 4.10 -5.05 -0.25
CA ILE A 106 2.65 -5.06 -0.52
C ILE A 106 1.96 -3.87 0.13
N TRP A 107 2.32 -3.56 1.39
CA TRP A 107 1.77 -2.41 2.09
C TRP A 107 2.04 -1.10 1.32
N VAL A 108 3.29 -0.88 0.93
CA VAL A 108 3.71 0.33 0.19
C VAL A 108 3.06 0.40 -1.19
N ALA A 109 3.00 -0.73 -1.91
CA ALA A 109 2.32 -0.80 -3.20
C ALA A 109 0.82 -0.49 -3.05
N GLY A 110 0.18 -0.98 -1.99
CA GLY A 110 -1.20 -0.65 -1.68
C GLY A 110 -1.41 0.84 -1.41
N MET A 111 -0.52 1.50 -0.67
CA MET A 111 -0.57 2.96 -0.46
C MET A 111 -0.32 3.76 -1.74
N TYR A 112 0.55 3.25 -2.62
CA TYR A 112 0.80 3.88 -3.92
C TYR A 112 -0.44 3.79 -4.82
N LEU A 113 -1.04 2.61 -4.91
CA LEU A 113 -2.23 2.36 -5.75
C LEU A 113 -3.48 3.09 -5.27
N ASP A 114 -3.55 3.52 -4.01
CA ASP A 114 -4.61 4.45 -3.56
C ASP A 114 -4.58 5.78 -4.30
N ARG A 115 -3.38 6.24 -4.68
CA ARG A 115 -3.17 7.48 -5.45
C ARG A 115 -3.19 7.23 -6.95
N HIS A 116 -2.93 5.99 -7.37
CA HIS A 116 -2.85 5.55 -8.76
C HIS A 116 -3.74 4.33 -9.01
N PRO A 117 -5.07 4.45 -8.84
CA PRO A 117 -5.98 3.32 -8.91
C PRO A 117 -5.92 2.66 -10.30
N GLY A 118 -5.79 1.33 -10.32
CA GLY A 118 -5.75 0.54 -11.55
C GLY A 118 -4.43 0.57 -12.32
N ALA A 119 -3.35 1.16 -11.78
CA ALA A 119 -2.04 1.16 -12.43
C ALA A 119 -1.50 -0.25 -12.71
N PHE A 120 -1.60 -1.16 -11.73
CA PHE A 120 -1.33 -2.58 -11.90
C PHE A 120 -1.99 -3.38 -10.77
N PRO A 121 -2.34 -4.67 -11.01
CA PRO A 121 -2.91 -5.51 -9.97
C PRO A 121 -1.82 -6.04 -9.02
N LEU A 122 -2.15 -6.13 -7.73
CA LEU A 122 -1.31 -6.81 -6.74
C LEU A 122 -1.51 -8.35 -6.80
N PRO A 123 -0.45 -9.13 -6.51
CA PRO A 123 -0.47 -10.59 -6.59
C PRO A 123 -1.45 -11.18 -5.58
N ARG A 124 -2.53 -11.80 -6.08
CA ARG A 124 -3.60 -12.36 -5.25
C ARG A 124 -3.11 -13.44 -4.30
N ASN A 125 -2.25 -14.34 -4.78
CA ASN A 125 -1.68 -15.43 -3.98
C ASN A 125 -0.93 -14.92 -2.74
N LEU A 126 -0.17 -13.83 -2.89
CA LEU A 126 0.55 -13.22 -1.78
C LEU A 126 -0.41 -12.48 -0.83
N ALA A 127 -1.46 -11.83 -1.35
CA ALA A 127 -2.50 -11.25 -0.50
C ALA A 127 -3.17 -12.31 0.38
N ASP A 128 -3.49 -13.48 -0.19
CA ASP A 128 -4.09 -14.61 0.54
C ASP A 128 -3.15 -15.19 1.60
N GLU A 129 -1.87 -15.37 1.25
CA GLU A 129 -0.84 -15.82 2.19
C GLU A 129 -0.71 -14.87 3.39
N LEU A 130 -0.67 -13.57 3.13
CA LEU A 130 -0.57 -12.53 4.16
C LEU A 130 -1.80 -12.49 5.07
N LEU A 131 -3.01 -12.66 4.52
CA LEU A 131 -4.26 -12.72 5.30
C LEU A 131 -4.34 -13.96 6.22
N ALA A 132 -3.69 -15.05 5.81
CA ALA A 132 -3.60 -16.29 6.58
C ALA A 132 -2.52 -16.27 7.67
N SER A 133 -1.69 -15.21 7.71
CA SER A 133 -0.62 -15.06 8.70
C SER A 133 -1.15 -14.88 10.13
N GLU A 134 -0.43 -15.41 11.11
CA GLU A 134 -0.66 -15.12 12.54
C GLU A 134 -0.12 -13.74 12.95
N ASP A 135 0.77 -13.16 12.13
CA ASP A 135 1.27 -11.80 12.32
C ASP A 135 0.23 -10.74 11.89
N LEU A 136 0.03 -9.73 12.75
CA LEU A 136 -0.94 -8.67 12.52
C LEU A 136 -0.58 -7.79 11.31
N ASP A 137 0.67 -7.36 11.21
CA ASP A 137 1.11 -6.46 10.14
C ASP A 137 1.00 -7.13 8.77
N HIS A 138 1.29 -8.44 8.70
CA HIS A 138 1.03 -9.24 7.51
C HIS A 138 -0.45 -9.21 7.12
N ARG A 139 -1.36 -9.45 8.05
CA ARG A 139 -2.80 -9.44 7.74
C ARG A 139 -3.30 -8.08 7.29
N LEU A 140 -2.78 -7.00 7.88
CA LEU A 140 -3.07 -5.64 7.46
C LEU A 140 -2.59 -5.37 6.02
N ALA A 141 -1.39 -5.83 5.67
CA ALA A 141 -0.86 -5.76 4.31
C ALA A 141 -1.71 -6.59 3.32
N GLY A 142 -2.07 -7.82 3.68
CA GLY A 142 -2.95 -8.67 2.88
C GLY A 142 -4.32 -8.03 2.62
N LEU A 143 -4.94 -7.47 3.66
CA LEU A 143 -6.23 -6.78 3.56
C LEU A 143 -6.14 -5.53 2.66
N LYS A 144 -5.06 -4.76 2.76
CA LYS A 144 -4.77 -3.63 1.87
C LYS A 144 -4.62 -4.08 0.42
N ALA A 145 -3.97 -5.22 0.20
CA ALA A 145 -3.68 -5.75 -1.12
C ALA A 145 -4.93 -6.19 -1.87
N LEU A 146 -5.91 -6.76 -1.16
CA LEU A 146 -7.12 -7.34 -1.74
C LEU A 146 -7.85 -6.38 -2.68
N ARG A 147 -8.03 -5.13 -2.28
CA ARG A 147 -8.72 -4.10 -3.08
C ARG A 147 -8.03 -3.83 -4.42
N HIS A 148 -6.71 -3.95 -4.44
CA HIS A 148 -5.89 -3.67 -5.60
C HIS A 148 -5.48 -4.95 -6.35
N SER A 149 -6.03 -6.10 -5.95
CA SER A 149 -5.78 -7.39 -6.59
C SER A 149 -6.89 -7.74 -7.59
N THR A 150 -6.83 -8.93 -8.17
CA THR A 150 -7.90 -9.50 -9.02
C THR A 150 -9.05 -10.13 -8.22
N ALA A 151 -9.16 -9.85 -6.93
CA ALA A 151 -10.24 -10.31 -6.06
C ALA A 151 -11.61 -9.87 -6.59
N SER A 152 -12.59 -10.77 -6.54
CA SER A 152 -13.99 -10.41 -6.79
C SER A 152 -14.59 -9.64 -5.61
N SER A 153 -15.63 -8.83 -5.87
CA SER A 153 -16.34 -8.10 -4.80
C SER A 153 -16.81 -8.99 -3.64
N PRO A 154 -17.40 -10.18 -3.87
CA PRO A 154 -17.78 -11.09 -2.78
C PRO A 154 -16.60 -11.52 -1.91
N GLU A 155 -15.45 -11.83 -2.53
CA GLU A 155 -14.24 -12.23 -1.81
C GLU A 155 -13.69 -11.07 -0.97
N ILE A 156 -13.67 -9.85 -1.52
CA ILE A 156 -13.27 -8.65 -0.78
C ILE A 156 -14.18 -8.45 0.43
N VAL A 157 -15.50 -8.54 0.23
CA VAL A 157 -16.48 -8.39 1.33
C VAL A 157 -16.29 -9.46 2.39
N ALA A 158 -16.11 -10.73 2.01
CA ALA A 158 -15.92 -11.82 2.96
C ALA A 158 -14.65 -11.64 3.81
N GLN A 159 -13.55 -11.20 3.20
CA GLN A 159 -12.29 -10.97 3.91
C GLN A 159 -12.36 -9.75 4.83
N ILE A 160 -12.97 -8.66 4.37
CA ILE A 160 -13.26 -7.49 5.22
C ILE A 160 -14.13 -7.91 6.41
N THR A 161 -15.18 -8.69 6.17
CA THR A 161 -16.08 -9.17 7.24
C THR A 161 -15.33 -10.02 8.25
N THR A 162 -14.40 -10.86 7.78
CA THR A 162 -13.50 -11.65 8.65
C THR A 162 -12.62 -10.74 9.51
N ALA A 163 -12.02 -9.69 8.94
CA ALA A 163 -11.22 -8.71 9.70
C ALA A 163 -12.06 -7.97 10.76
N LEU A 164 -13.29 -7.57 10.42
CA LEU A 164 -14.20 -6.88 11.36
C LEU A 164 -14.64 -7.76 12.55
N LYS A 165 -14.61 -9.08 12.39
CA LYS A 165 -14.98 -10.05 13.43
C LYS A 165 -13.83 -10.40 14.37
N ARG A 166 -12.58 -10.11 14.02
CA ARG A 166 -11.44 -10.38 14.90
C ARG A 166 -11.45 -9.46 16.11
N ASP A 167 -10.88 -9.92 17.22
CA ASP A 167 -10.87 -9.14 18.46
C ASP A 167 -9.89 -7.95 18.41
N ASP A 168 -8.91 -8.00 17.50
CA ASP A 168 -7.91 -6.95 17.36
C ASP A 168 -8.50 -5.66 16.78
N TRP A 169 -8.27 -4.55 17.49
CA TRP A 169 -8.83 -3.26 17.12
C TRP A 169 -8.20 -2.68 15.83
N GLN A 170 -6.92 -2.92 15.58
CA GLN A 170 -6.25 -2.45 14.37
C GLN A 170 -6.81 -3.16 13.13
N GLU A 171 -7.12 -4.45 13.23
CA GLU A 171 -7.79 -5.19 12.15
C GLU A 171 -9.22 -4.70 11.90
N LYS A 172 -10.00 -4.45 12.95
CA LYS A 172 -11.34 -3.88 12.80
C LYS A 172 -11.28 -2.53 12.10
N TRP A 173 -10.39 -1.64 12.54
CA TRP A 173 -10.24 -0.32 11.94
C TRP A 173 -9.80 -0.41 10.47
N ALA A 174 -8.83 -1.28 10.16
CA ALA A 174 -8.41 -1.51 8.78
C ALA A 174 -9.56 -2.04 7.93
N GLY A 175 -10.35 -3.00 8.43
CA GLY A 175 -11.55 -3.50 7.78
C GLY A 175 -12.56 -2.39 7.47
N LEU A 176 -12.87 -1.54 8.45
CA LEU A 176 -13.80 -0.40 8.27
C LEU A 176 -13.27 0.60 7.24
N SER A 177 -11.98 0.94 7.32
CA SER A 177 -11.35 1.89 6.40
C SER A 177 -11.33 1.36 4.96
N GLN A 178 -11.00 0.09 4.78
CA GLN A 178 -11.02 -0.55 3.46
C GLN A 178 -12.45 -0.63 2.92
N LEU A 179 -13.42 -1.02 3.75
CA LEU A 179 -14.82 -1.10 3.35
C LEU A 179 -15.36 0.25 2.88
N GLY A 180 -15.13 1.32 3.65
CA GLY A 180 -15.59 2.66 3.28
C GLY A 180 -15.08 3.06 1.90
N GLN A 181 -13.78 2.88 1.64
CA GLN A 181 -13.17 3.19 0.36
C GLN A 181 -13.73 2.34 -0.80
N VAL A 182 -13.99 1.05 -0.58
CA VAL A 182 -14.60 0.18 -1.61
C VAL A 182 -16.04 0.60 -1.88
N LEU A 183 -16.83 0.91 -0.84
CA LEU A 183 -18.22 1.35 -1.00
C LEU A 183 -18.33 2.70 -1.71
N GLU A 184 -17.45 3.64 -1.38
CA GLU A 184 -17.35 4.94 -2.05
C GLU A 184 -16.97 4.82 -3.52
N ALA A 185 -16.07 3.89 -3.86
CA ALA A 185 -15.60 3.70 -5.23
C ALA A 185 -16.56 2.89 -6.10
N THR A 186 -17.10 1.77 -5.57
CA THR A 186 -17.80 0.75 -6.37
C THR A 186 -19.04 0.17 -5.66
N GLY A 187 -19.63 0.87 -4.69
CA GLY A 187 -20.71 0.36 -3.82
C GLY A 187 -21.86 -0.36 -4.55
N LEU A 188 -22.45 0.25 -5.60
CA LEU A 188 -23.53 -0.38 -6.37
C LEU A 188 -23.11 -1.69 -7.04
N GLN A 189 -21.91 -1.72 -7.62
CA GLN A 189 -21.35 -2.92 -8.27
C GLN A 189 -21.04 -4.00 -7.23
N LEU A 190 -20.52 -3.61 -6.06
CA LEU A 190 -20.27 -4.51 -4.95
C LEU A 190 -21.56 -5.15 -4.46
N MET A 191 -22.62 -4.37 -4.24
CA MET A 191 -23.91 -4.88 -3.78
C MET A 191 -24.56 -5.80 -4.81
N GLY A 192 -24.52 -5.44 -6.11
CA GLY A 192 -25.06 -6.28 -7.17
C GLY A 192 -24.31 -7.59 -7.39
N ALA A 193 -23.00 -7.62 -7.11
CA ALA A 193 -22.15 -8.80 -7.29
C ALA A 193 -22.10 -9.72 -6.06
N THR A 194 -22.42 -9.21 -4.87
CA THR A 194 -22.31 -9.95 -3.61
C THR A 194 -23.64 -10.60 -3.24
N ASP A 195 -23.60 -11.86 -2.84
CA ASP A 195 -24.82 -12.58 -2.46
C ASP A 195 -25.44 -11.99 -1.19
N HIS A 196 -26.76 -12.14 -1.08
CA HIS A 196 -27.55 -11.57 0.01
C HIS A 196 -27.06 -12.03 1.40
N LYS A 197 -26.66 -13.30 1.55
CA LYS A 197 -26.21 -13.84 2.83
C LYS A 197 -24.93 -13.15 3.30
N THR A 198 -23.97 -12.97 2.39
CA THR A 198 -22.71 -12.27 2.69
C THR A 198 -22.94 -10.80 3.04
N LEU A 199 -23.85 -10.10 2.34
CA LEU A 199 -24.21 -8.72 2.68
C LEU A 199 -24.92 -8.59 4.03
N GLU A 200 -25.83 -9.51 4.36
CA GLU A 200 -26.50 -9.53 5.67
C GLU A 200 -25.53 -9.78 6.82
N GLU A 201 -24.56 -10.68 6.61
CA GLU A 201 -23.49 -10.92 7.58
C GLU A 201 -22.66 -9.65 7.84
N LEU A 202 -22.26 -8.96 6.76
CA LEU A 202 -21.56 -7.68 6.87
C LEU A 202 -22.40 -6.64 7.61
N ARG A 203 -23.68 -6.48 7.26
CA ARG A 203 -24.62 -5.55 7.91
C ARG A 203 -24.77 -5.84 9.40
N SER A 204 -24.84 -7.11 9.77
CA SER A 204 -24.92 -7.56 11.17
C SER A 204 -23.66 -7.15 11.95
N VAL A 205 -22.47 -7.43 11.41
CA VAL A 205 -21.19 -7.07 12.05
C VAL A 205 -21.04 -5.56 12.20
N LEU A 206 -21.38 -4.79 11.17
CA LEU A 206 -21.32 -3.33 11.25
C LEU A 206 -22.32 -2.76 12.28
N THR A 207 -23.47 -3.40 12.46
CA THR A 207 -24.46 -3.00 13.48
C THR A 207 -23.89 -3.23 14.87
N GLU A 208 -23.33 -4.42 15.11
CA GLU A 208 -22.65 -4.74 16.36
C GLU A 208 -21.54 -3.72 16.67
N ILE A 209 -20.68 -3.42 15.69
CA ILE A 209 -19.60 -2.44 15.87
C ILE A 209 -20.17 -1.05 16.19
N ALA A 210 -21.17 -0.59 15.44
CA ALA A 210 -21.80 0.72 15.62
C ALA A 210 -22.44 0.88 17.02
N ASP A 211 -22.92 -0.20 17.62
CA ASP A 211 -23.68 -0.15 18.86
C ASP A 211 -22.83 -0.47 20.10
N THR A 212 -21.82 -1.34 19.96
CA THR A 212 -21.14 -1.95 21.12
C THR A 212 -19.68 -1.52 21.30
N VAL A 213 -18.99 -1.05 20.25
CA VAL A 213 -17.56 -0.74 20.35
C VAL A 213 -17.35 0.59 21.09
N PRO A 214 -16.46 0.65 22.11
CA PRO A 214 -16.22 1.87 22.89
C PRO A 214 -15.74 3.06 22.07
N ASP A 215 -14.93 2.81 21.03
CA ASP A 215 -14.34 3.84 20.20
C ASP A 215 -15.40 4.56 19.34
N ALA A 216 -15.51 5.88 19.52
CA ALA A 216 -16.52 6.68 18.83
C ALA A 216 -16.27 6.83 17.32
N ASN A 217 -15.01 6.77 16.89
CA ASN A 217 -14.65 6.85 15.47
C ASN A 217 -15.00 5.52 14.77
N ALA A 218 -14.78 4.39 15.45
CA ALA A 218 -15.23 3.06 15.03
C ALA A 218 -16.72 3.05 14.74
N ARG A 219 -17.50 3.50 15.73
CA ARG A 219 -18.96 3.52 15.62
C ARG A 219 -19.42 4.40 14.47
N ARG A 220 -18.79 5.57 14.31
CA ARG A 220 -19.09 6.49 13.20
C ARG A 220 -18.73 5.87 11.84
N ALA A 221 -17.56 5.24 11.72
CA ALA A 221 -17.13 4.59 10.49
C ALA A 221 -18.05 3.41 10.10
N ALA A 222 -18.43 2.58 11.08
CA ALA A 222 -19.38 1.49 10.86
C ALA A 222 -20.77 1.98 10.47
N ALA A 223 -21.29 3.01 11.15
CA ALA A 223 -22.56 3.64 10.79
C ALA A 223 -22.52 4.24 9.38
N HIS A 224 -21.40 4.84 8.99
CA HIS A 224 -21.20 5.38 7.64
C HIS A 224 -21.21 4.26 6.58
N CYS A 225 -20.45 3.18 6.79
CA CYS A 225 -20.47 2.03 5.87
C CYS A 225 -21.86 1.41 5.74
N ARG A 226 -22.62 1.33 6.85
CA ARG A 226 -24.03 0.87 6.82
C ARG A 226 -24.91 1.77 5.97
N ALA A 227 -24.78 3.09 6.10
CA ALA A 227 -25.56 4.02 5.30
C ALA A 227 -25.29 3.85 3.80
N LEU A 228 -24.02 3.69 3.41
CA LEU A 228 -23.64 3.42 2.01
C LEU A 228 -24.22 2.10 1.48
N LEU A 229 -24.25 1.05 2.31
CA LEU A 229 -24.86 -0.25 1.96
C LEU A 229 -26.39 -0.21 1.86
N SER A 230 -27.06 0.80 2.42
CA SER A 230 -28.52 0.96 2.34
C SER A 230 -28.93 1.92 1.23
N SER A 231 -28.07 2.85 0.81
CA SER A 231 -28.37 3.75 -0.31
C SER A 231 -28.44 3.06 -1.69
N GLY A 232 -27.95 1.82 -1.80
CA GLY A 232 -28.10 1.02 -3.03
C GLY A 232 -29.41 0.23 -3.13
N ASP A 233 -30.22 0.19 -2.06
CA ASP A 233 -31.50 -0.52 -2.06
C ASP A 233 -32.67 0.36 -2.59
N THR A 234 -32.40 1.62 -2.97
CA THR A 234 -33.42 2.63 -3.34
C THR A 234 -33.59 2.92 -4.84
N GLU A 235 -33.03 2.10 -5.74
CA GLU A 235 -33.30 2.16 -7.19
C GLU A 235 -33.85 0.82 -7.70
#